data_AF-A0A6J0GBX6-F1
#
_entry.id   AF-A0A6J0GBX6-F1
#
_cell.length_a   1.000
_cell.length_b   1.000
_cell.length_c   1.000
_cell.angle_alpha   90.00
_cell.angle_beta   90.00
_cell.angle_gamma   90.00
#
_symmetry.space_group_name_H-M   'P 1'
#
loop_
_entity.id
_entity.type
_entity.pdbx_description
1 polymer ?
#
loop_
_entity_poly.entity_id
_entity_poly.type
_entity_poly.pdbx_seq_one_letter_code
_entity_poly.pdbx_strand_id
1 'polypeptide(L)'
;ADVGVGLSGLEGLQAVQCSDYALAQFCHLQRLLLVHGRWAYLRICKFLRLFFYKTFAGLMAQVWFAFHSGFTAQPLFEGWFLALYNIFYTSYPVLSVGLLEQDVSAKKSLEFPELYVTGQQDELFNYRVFGVTLLHGVGTSLTSFYIALWAFEDHVGSKAVGDYESFSVTVAVSALLSVLVEIVLDTKFWTVLSFLMVTASLLFFCLFSFLTQSIDAFRIAPAIQESPAWP
;
A
#
# COMPACT_ATOMS: atom_id res chain seq x y z
N ALA A 1 -21.68 19.94 -13.77
CA ALA A 1 -20.57 19.23 -14.44
C ALA A 1 -19.61 18.79 -13.37
N ASP A 2 -19.10 17.56 -13.45
CA ASP A 2 -18.23 17.02 -12.40
C ASP A 2 -16.78 17.54 -12.49
N VAL A 3 -16.37 17.99 -13.68
CA VAL A 3 -15.09 18.68 -13.92
C VAL A 3 -15.34 19.88 -14.83
N GLY A 4 -14.96 21.08 -14.39
CA GLY A 4 -15.07 22.32 -15.15
C GLY A 4 -13.78 22.64 -15.90
N VAL A 5 -13.87 22.87 -17.22
CA VAL A 5 -12.73 23.30 -18.04
C VAL A 5 -13.02 24.66 -18.69
N GLY A 6 -12.26 25.69 -18.30
CA GLY A 6 -12.38 27.04 -18.83
C GLY A 6 -11.41 27.29 -19.97
N LEU A 7 -11.88 27.98 -21.02
CA LEU A 7 -11.06 28.42 -22.14
C LEU A 7 -10.65 29.88 -21.94
N SER A 8 -9.35 30.16 -21.93
CA SER A 8 -8.81 31.51 -21.88
C SER A 8 -9.03 32.19 -23.23
N GLY A 9 -10.06 33.04 -23.28
CA GLY A 9 -10.37 33.90 -24.41
C GLY A 9 -10.13 35.37 -24.09
N LEU A 10 -10.20 36.21 -25.13
CA LEU A 10 -10.08 37.67 -25.02
C LEU A 10 -11.31 38.34 -24.38
N GLU A 11 -12.45 37.66 -24.36
CA GLU A 11 -13.77 38.26 -24.06
C GLU A 11 -14.25 38.03 -22.60
N GLY A 12 -13.51 37.27 -21.78
CA GLY A 12 -13.85 37.14 -20.36
C GLY A 12 -13.06 36.04 -19.63
N LEU A 13 -12.40 36.40 -18.54
CA LEU A 13 -11.63 35.49 -17.69
C LEU A 13 -12.48 34.81 -16.60
N GLN A 14 -13.74 35.20 -16.44
CA GLN A 14 -14.60 34.74 -15.35
C GLN A 14 -14.86 33.23 -15.42
N ALA A 15 -15.07 32.67 -16.61
CA ALA A 15 -15.25 31.23 -16.80
C ALA A 15 -13.97 30.43 -16.49
N VAL A 16 -12.79 31.03 -16.72
CA VAL A 16 -11.49 30.40 -16.41
C VAL A 16 -11.24 30.39 -14.91
N GLN A 17 -11.52 31.51 -14.24
CA GLN A 17 -11.31 31.65 -12.79
C GLN A 17 -12.21 30.73 -11.96
N CYS A 18 -13.38 30.36 -12.49
CA CYS A 18 -14.31 29.44 -11.83
C CYS A 18 -14.17 27.99 -12.30
N SER A 19 -13.16 27.65 -13.10
CA SER A 19 -12.95 26.28 -13.64
C SER A 19 -11.81 25.54 -12.95
N ASP A 20 -11.88 24.21 -12.89
CA ASP A 20 -10.83 23.35 -12.32
C ASP A 20 -9.57 23.35 -13.19
N TYR A 21 -9.75 23.43 -14.51
CA TYR A 21 -8.66 23.50 -15.49
C TYR A 21 -8.83 24.68 -16.43
N ALA A 22 -7.79 25.49 -16.57
CA ALA A 22 -7.69 26.57 -17.54
C ALA A 22 -6.90 26.13 -18.78
N LEU A 23 -7.52 26.18 -19.97
CA LEU A 23 -6.88 25.88 -21.25
C LEU A 23 -6.77 27.12 -22.12
N ALA A 24 -5.65 27.30 -22.80
CA ALA A 24 -5.48 28.39 -23.76
C ALA A 24 -6.27 28.17 -25.07
N GLN A 25 -6.40 26.92 -25.51
CA GLN A 25 -7.09 26.55 -26.76
C GLN A 25 -7.77 25.18 -26.62
N PHE A 26 -8.86 24.98 -27.34
CA PHE A 26 -9.65 23.74 -27.27
C PHE A 26 -8.88 22.48 -27.69
N CYS A 27 -7.91 22.59 -28.59
CA CYS A 27 -7.08 21.45 -29.01
C CYS A 27 -6.30 20.80 -27.85
N HIS A 28 -5.98 21.54 -26.78
CA HIS A 28 -5.31 20.99 -25.60
C HIS A 28 -6.21 20.08 -24.76
N LEU A 29 -7.54 20.18 -24.92
CA LEU A 29 -8.51 19.34 -24.21
C LEU A 29 -8.31 17.86 -24.53
N GLN A 30 -7.99 17.55 -25.80
CA GLN A 30 -7.72 16.17 -26.23
C GLN A 30 -6.56 15.56 -25.43
N ARG A 31 -5.47 16.30 -25.26
CA ARG A 31 -4.30 15.84 -24.49
C ARG A 31 -4.55 15.83 -22.99
N LEU A 32 -5.36 16.76 -22.47
CA LEU A 32 -5.75 16.76 -21.06
C LEU A 32 -6.52 15.46 -20.73
N LEU A 33 -7.54 15.12 -21.51
CA LEU A 33 -8.37 13.94 -21.24
C LEU A 33 -7.64 12.63 -21.57
N LEU A 34 -7.19 12.46 -22.81
CA LEU A 34 -6.70 11.15 -23.28
C LEU A 34 -5.36 10.75 -22.64
N VAL A 35 -4.51 11.71 -22.27
CA VAL A 35 -3.23 11.44 -21.63
C VAL A 35 -3.36 11.57 -20.11
N HIS A 36 -3.64 12.77 -19.62
CA HIS A 36 -3.59 13.05 -18.18
C HIS A 36 -4.79 12.45 -17.43
N GLY A 37 -5.99 12.54 -18.01
CA GLY A 37 -7.20 11.93 -17.44
C GLY A 37 -7.08 10.41 -17.33
N ARG A 38 -6.69 9.72 -18.41
CA ARG A 38 -6.46 8.26 -18.38
C ARG A 38 -5.39 7.87 -17.36
N TRP A 39 -4.24 8.55 -17.36
CA TRP A 39 -3.18 8.23 -16.40
C TRP A 39 -3.59 8.51 -14.97
N ALA A 40 -4.28 9.61 -14.69
CA ALA A 40 -4.79 9.93 -13.36
C ALA A 40 -5.76 8.86 -12.87
N TYR A 41 -6.70 8.44 -13.72
CA TYR A 41 -7.64 7.35 -13.42
C TYR A 41 -6.92 6.03 -13.13
N LEU A 42 -6.01 5.60 -14.00
CA LEU A 42 -5.25 4.37 -13.79
C LEU A 42 -4.43 4.38 -12.49
N ARG A 43 -3.77 5.51 -12.22
CA ARG A 43 -2.95 5.73 -11.03
C ARG A 43 -3.76 5.68 -9.75
N ILE A 44 -4.90 6.39 -9.70
CA ILE A 44 -5.74 6.40 -8.50
C ILE A 44 -6.38 5.01 -8.26
N CYS A 45 -6.81 4.32 -9.31
CA CYS A 45 -7.37 2.97 -9.19
C CYS A 45 -6.33 1.97 -8.65
N LYS A 46 -5.11 1.99 -9.18
CA LYS A 46 -4.01 1.14 -8.68
C LYS A 46 -3.61 1.50 -7.25
N PHE A 47 -3.48 2.80 -6.96
CA PHE A 47 -3.19 3.28 -5.61
C PHE A 47 -4.23 2.79 -4.61
N LEU A 48 -5.51 2.99 -4.88
CA LEU A 48 -6.60 2.54 -4.00
C LEU A 48 -6.60 1.03 -3.83
N ARG A 49 -6.42 0.27 -4.91
CA ARG A 49 -6.36 -1.19 -4.85
C ARG A 49 -5.23 -1.68 -3.95
N LEU A 50 -4.00 -1.18 -4.16
CA LEU A 50 -2.85 -1.53 -3.33
C LEU A 50 -3.02 -1.04 -1.89
N PHE A 51 -3.60 0.15 -1.68
CA PHE A 51 -3.89 0.70 -0.36
C PHE A 51 -4.85 -0.20 0.43
N PHE A 52 -5.95 -0.63 -0.17
CA PHE A 52 -6.88 -1.55 0.48
C PHE A 52 -6.25 -2.90 0.73
N TYR A 53 -5.59 -3.48 -0.28
CA TYR A 53 -4.89 -4.76 -0.17
C TYR A 53 -3.92 -4.77 1.01
N LYS A 54 -2.98 -3.81 1.09
CA LYS A 54 -2.00 -3.75 2.19
C LYS A 54 -2.66 -3.58 3.55
N THR A 55 -3.76 -2.83 3.61
CA THR A 55 -4.44 -2.51 4.86
C THR A 55 -5.15 -3.75 5.41
N PHE A 56 -5.83 -4.50 4.55
CA PHE A 56 -6.41 -5.79 4.95
C PHE A 56 -5.32 -6.82 5.27
N ALA A 57 -4.27 -6.92 4.45
CA ALA A 57 -3.16 -7.83 4.69
C ALA A 57 -2.47 -7.57 6.05
N GLY A 58 -2.27 -6.30 6.43
CA GLY A 58 -1.64 -5.93 7.69
C GLY A 58 -2.57 -6.02 8.91
N LEU A 59 -3.84 -5.62 8.79
CA LEU A 59 -4.75 -5.56 9.95
C LEU A 59 -5.42 -6.90 10.28
N MET A 60 -5.74 -7.71 9.26
CA MET A 60 -6.44 -9.00 9.48
C MET A 60 -5.58 -10.02 10.25
N ALA A 61 -4.25 -9.91 10.20
CA ALA A 61 -3.36 -10.75 11.01
C ALA A 61 -3.66 -10.67 12.52
N GLN A 62 -4.00 -9.47 13.03
CA GLN A 62 -4.40 -9.29 14.42
C GLN A 62 -5.75 -9.92 14.73
N VAL A 63 -6.67 -9.93 13.75
CA VAL A 63 -7.98 -10.57 13.89
C VAL A 63 -7.81 -12.08 14.00
N TRP A 64 -6.95 -12.70 13.18
CA TRP A 64 -6.63 -14.12 13.29
C TRP A 64 -6.03 -14.48 14.65
N PHE A 65 -5.14 -13.62 15.14
CA PHE A 65 -4.58 -13.79 16.48
C PHE A 65 -5.63 -13.69 17.58
N ALA A 66 -6.59 -12.74 17.48
CA ALA A 66 -7.66 -12.58 18.46
C ALA A 66 -8.51 -13.86 18.64
N PHE A 67 -8.73 -14.62 17.56
CA PHE A 67 -9.41 -15.92 17.65
C PHE A 67 -8.61 -16.97 18.44
N HIS A 68 -7.27 -16.94 18.38
CA HIS A 68 -6.40 -17.85 19.12
C HIS A 68 -6.13 -17.40 20.56
N SER A 69 -6.16 -16.09 20.84
CA SER A 69 -5.94 -15.55 22.17
C SER A 69 -7.21 -15.50 23.04
N GLY A 70 -8.35 -15.97 22.53
CA GLY A 70 -9.63 -15.94 23.26
C GLY A 70 -10.21 -14.53 23.41
N PHE A 71 -9.90 -13.63 22.47
CA PHE A 71 -10.36 -12.23 22.47
C PHE A 71 -9.93 -11.42 23.70
N THR A 72 -8.75 -11.71 24.27
CA THR A 72 -8.17 -10.95 25.39
C THR A 72 -7.71 -9.54 25.03
N ALA A 73 -7.91 -9.11 23.77
CA ALA A 73 -7.46 -7.84 23.21
C ALA A 73 -5.93 -7.64 23.23
N GLN A 74 -5.16 -8.71 23.38
CA GLN A 74 -3.70 -8.68 23.24
C GLN A 74 -3.34 -8.40 21.77
N PRO A 75 -2.54 -7.35 21.49
CA PRO A 75 -2.17 -7.01 20.11
C PRO A 75 -1.07 -7.94 19.62
N LEU A 76 -1.25 -8.52 18.43
CA LEU A 76 -0.21 -9.36 17.81
C LEU A 76 1.05 -8.53 17.55
N PHE A 77 0.90 -7.32 17.00
CA PHE A 77 2.01 -6.45 16.65
C PHE A 77 2.18 -5.32 17.65
N GLU A 78 3.42 -4.93 17.90
CA GLU A 78 3.72 -3.75 18.70
C GLU A 78 3.19 -2.46 18.05
N GLY A 79 2.75 -1.50 18.86
CA GLY A 79 2.11 -0.27 18.38
C GLY A 79 3.00 0.58 17.47
N TRP A 80 4.30 0.65 17.76
CA TRP A 80 5.25 1.35 16.90
C TRP A 80 5.43 0.65 15.56
N PHE A 81 5.39 -0.69 15.52
CA PHE A 81 5.49 -1.44 14.26
C PHE A 81 4.30 -1.13 13.36
N LEU A 82 3.08 -1.12 13.91
CA LEU A 82 1.86 -0.77 13.17
C LEU A 82 1.90 0.66 12.60
N ALA A 83 2.45 1.61 13.37
CA ALA A 83 2.62 2.98 12.92
C ALA A 83 3.64 3.06 11.76
N LEU A 84 4.82 2.44 11.94
CA LEU A 84 5.87 2.44 10.92
C LEU A 84 5.46 1.66 9.66
N TYR A 85 4.71 0.56 9.82
CA TYR A 85 4.15 -0.23 8.73
C TYR A 85 3.29 0.63 7.82
N ASN A 86 2.36 1.40 8.40
CA ASN A 86 1.45 2.24 7.64
C ASN A 86 2.12 3.48 7.06
N ILE A 87 3.07 4.11 7.75
CA ILE A 87 3.63 5.40 7.32
C ILE A 87 4.87 5.23 6.44
N PHE A 88 5.82 4.37 6.85
CA PHE A 88 7.13 4.28 6.22
C PHE A 88 7.27 3.02 5.36
N TYR A 89 6.96 1.84 5.90
CA TYR A 89 7.31 0.59 5.22
C TYR A 89 6.45 0.35 3.98
N THR A 90 5.14 0.65 4.02
CA THR A 90 4.26 0.32 2.88
C THR A 90 3.73 1.53 2.12
N SER A 91 3.68 2.72 2.72
CA SER A 91 3.09 3.88 2.04
C SER A 91 3.97 4.46 0.94
N TYR A 92 5.30 4.54 1.09
CA TYR A 92 6.13 5.06 0.01
C TYR A 92 6.09 4.20 -1.26
N PRO A 93 6.22 2.86 -1.19
CA PRO A 93 6.07 2.02 -2.37
C PRO A 93 4.69 2.15 -3.02
N VAL A 94 3.60 2.14 -2.23
CA VAL A 94 2.24 2.31 -2.77
C VAL A 94 2.04 3.68 -3.42
N LEU A 95 2.56 4.74 -2.80
CA LEU A 95 2.51 6.09 -3.36
C LEU A 95 3.31 6.19 -4.66
N SER A 96 4.45 5.50 -4.76
CA SER A 96 5.25 5.49 -5.99
C SER A 96 4.47 4.94 -7.18
N VAL A 97 3.70 3.85 -7.00
CA VAL A 97 2.78 3.32 -8.02
C VAL A 97 1.66 4.33 -8.30
N GLY A 98 1.10 4.96 -7.26
CA GLY A 98 0.05 5.97 -7.42
C GLY A 98 0.47 7.25 -8.14
N LEU A 99 1.76 7.56 -8.23
CA LEU A 99 2.23 8.81 -8.85
C LEU A 99 2.91 8.58 -10.20
N LEU A 100 3.66 7.49 -10.33
CA LEU A 100 4.63 7.32 -11.42
C LEU A 100 4.19 6.31 -12.46
N GLU A 101 3.16 5.51 -12.17
CA GLU A 101 2.74 4.43 -13.07
C GLU A 101 2.28 4.98 -14.42
N GLN A 102 2.72 4.30 -15.47
CA GLN A 102 2.36 4.55 -16.86
C GLN A 102 2.19 3.21 -17.56
N ASP A 103 1.00 2.97 -18.11
CA ASP A 103 0.70 1.77 -18.88
C ASP A 103 1.06 1.94 -20.36
N VAL A 104 0.81 3.12 -20.92
CA VAL A 104 1.11 3.49 -22.31
C VAL A 104 1.72 4.89 -22.35
N SER A 105 2.55 5.14 -23.36
CA SER A 105 3.16 6.46 -23.56
C SER A 105 2.15 7.49 -24.05
N ALA A 106 2.39 8.78 -23.75
CA ALA A 106 1.49 9.87 -24.16
C ALA A 106 1.20 9.90 -25.67
N LYS A 107 2.17 9.51 -26.50
CA LYS A 107 1.98 9.41 -27.95
C LYS A 107 0.96 8.34 -28.31
N LYS A 108 1.09 7.15 -27.74
CA LYS A 108 0.14 6.04 -27.97
C LYS A 108 -1.25 6.34 -27.41
N SER A 109 -1.35 7.03 -26.27
CA SER A 109 -2.65 7.46 -25.74
C SER A 109 -3.41 8.40 -26.68
N LEU A 110 -2.70 9.23 -27.46
CA LEU A 110 -3.31 10.12 -28.45
C LEU A 110 -3.63 9.38 -29.76
N GLU A 111 -2.80 8.41 -30.15
CA GLU A 111 -2.99 7.59 -31.34
C GLU A 111 -4.18 6.62 -31.21
N PHE A 112 -4.40 6.09 -30.01
CA PHE A 112 -5.46 5.12 -29.71
C PHE A 112 -6.45 5.65 -28.66
N PRO A 113 -7.40 6.53 -29.04
CA PRO A 113 -8.36 7.12 -28.11
C PRO A 113 -9.33 6.10 -27.49
N GLU A 114 -9.52 4.94 -28.13
CA GLU A 114 -10.35 3.82 -27.64
C GLU A 114 -9.93 3.33 -26.25
N LEU A 115 -8.64 3.48 -25.92
CA LEU A 115 -8.10 3.19 -24.60
C LEU A 115 -8.85 3.98 -23.50
N TYR A 116 -9.37 5.18 -23.78
CA TYR A 116 -10.08 5.98 -22.78
C TYR A 116 -11.39 5.33 -22.28
N VAL A 117 -12.00 4.46 -23.08
CA VAL A 117 -13.31 3.83 -22.77
C VAL A 117 -13.26 2.98 -21.50
N THR A 118 -12.15 2.32 -21.21
CA THR A 118 -11.92 1.57 -19.96
C THR A 118 -12.20 2.42 -18.71
N GLY A 119 -11.86 3.71 -18.75
CA GLY A 119 -12.14 4.63 -17.64
C GLY A 119 -13.60 5.06 -17.57
N GLN A 120 -14.30 5.12 -18.70
CA GLN A 120 -15.73 5.46 -18.75
C GLN A 120 -16.62 4.30 -18.27
N GLN A 121 -16.13 3.07 -18.35
CA GLN A 121 -16.84 1.85 -17.96
C GLN A 121 -16.48 1.39 -16.53
N ASP A 122 -15.71 2.17 -15.78
CA ASP A 122 -15.27 1.86 -14.41
C ASP A 122 -14.61 0.47 -14.26
N GLU A 123 -13.87 0.03 -15.27
CA GLU A 123 -13.31 -1.33 -15.31
C GLU A 123 -12.16 -1.52 -14.32
N LEU A 124 -11.36 -0.47 -14.07
CA LEU A 124 -10.16 -0.57 -13.23
C LEU A 124 -10.47 -0.51 -11.73
N PHE A 125 -11.59 0.09 -11.34
CA PHE A 125 -12.01 0.15 -9.95
C PHE A 125 -13.54 0.18 -9.82
N ASN A 126 -14.10 -0.94 -9.38
CA ASN A 126 -15.51 -1.13 -9.10
C ASN A 126 -15.69 -2.04 -7.88
N TYR A 127 -16.94 -2.22 -7.43
CA TYR A 127 -17.23 -3.05 -6.24
C TYR A 127 -16.75 -4.50 -6.35
N ARG A 128 -16.71 -5.08 -7.56
CA ARG A 128 -16.18 -6.44 -7.75
C ARG A 128 -14.67 -6.47 -7.55
N VAL A 129 -13.95 -5.55 -8.18
CA VAL A 129 -12.49 -5.41 -8.02
C VAL A 129 -12.13 -5.14 -6.57
N PHE A 130 -12.89 -4.27 -5.89
CA PHE A 130 -12.72 -4.03 -4.46
C PHE A 130 -12.92 -5.31 -3.63
N GLY A 131 -14.00 -6.07 -3.87
CA GLY A 131 -14.25 -7.34 -3.18
C GLY A 131 -13.14 -8.37 -3.38
N VAL A 132 -12.65 -8.53 -4.62
CA VAL A 132 -11.51 -9.41 -4.93
C VAL A 132 -10.24 -8.94 -4.21
N THR A 133 -9.99 -7.63 -4.17
CA THR A 133 -8.84 -7.03 -3.49
C THR A 133 -8.89 -7.27 -1.98
N LEU A 134 -10.08 -7.15 -1.39
CA LEU A 134 -10.31 -7.44 0.02
C LEU A 134 -10.04 -8.92 0.30
N LEU A 135 -10.62 -9.84 -0.48
CA LEU A 135 -10.38 -11.27 -0.34
C LEU A 135 -8.90 -11.62 -0.52
N HIS A 136 -8.19 -10.95 -1.42
CA HIS A 136 -6.76 -11.15 -1.62
C HIS A 136 -5.94 -10.70 -0.40
N GLY A 137 -6.26 -9.55 0.19
CA GLY A 137 -5.62 -9.08 1.43
C GLY A 137 -5.90 -10.00 2.61
N VAL A 138 -7.16 -10.43 2.77
CA VAL A 138 -7.57 -11.43 3.78
C VAL A 138 -6.79 -12.73 3.57
N GLY A 139 -6.72 -13.26 2.35
CA GLY A 139 -5.96 -14.47 2.03
C GLY A 139 -4.46 -14.34 2.31
N THR A 140 -3.86 -13.21 2.00
CA THR A 140 -2.44 -12.92 2.28
C THR A 140 -2.18 -12.92 3.79
N SER A 141 -3.04 -12.24 4.58
CA SER A 141 -2.91 -12.20 6.04
C SER A 141 -3.10 -13.57 6.69
N LEU A 142 -4.06 -14.35 6.18
CA LEU A 142 -4.36 -15.70 6.66
C LEU A 142 -3.16 -16.61 6.41
N THR A 143 -2.63 -16.58 5.20
CA THR A 143 -1.45 -17.35 4.80
C THR A 143 -0.23 -16.96 5.64
N SER A 144 0.03 -15.67 5.81
CA SER A 144 1.14 -15.16 6.63
C SER A 144 1.04 -15.63 8.08
N PHE A 145 -0.15 -15.56 8.68
CA PHE A 145 -0.38 -15.96 10.07
C PHE A 145 -0.27 -17.48 10.26
N TYR A 146 -0.98 -18.28 9.46
CA TYR A 146 -1.01 -19.74 9.65
C TYR A 146 0.28 -20.43 9.23
N ILE A 147 1.00 -19.91 8.21
CA ILE A 147 2.34 -20.43 7.88
C ILE A 147 3.30 -20.17 9.04
N ALA A 148 3.27 -18.97 9.62
CA ALA A 148 4.10 -18.68 10.80
C ALA A 148 3.69 -19.54 11.99
N LEU A 149 2.40 -19.75 12.22
CA LEU A 149 1.92 -20.60 13.32
C LEU A 149 2.43 -22.03 13.17
N TRP A 150 2.29 -22.58 11.96
CA TRP A 150 2.77 -23.93 11.65
C TRP A 150 4.30 -24.05 11.74
N ALA A 151 5.05 -23.00 11.37
CA ALA A 151 6.50 -22.98 11.50
C ALA A 151 6.98 -22.96 12.97
N PHE A 152 6.16 -22.48 13.90
CA PHE A 152 6.46 -22.43 15.33
C PHE A 152 5.91 -23.64 16.12
N GLU A 153 5.08 -24.50 15.50
CA GLU A 153 4.68 -25.76 16.12
C GLU A 153 5.88 -26.72 16.22
N ASP A 154 6.23 -27.13 17.44
CA ASP A 154 7.36 -28.04 17.67
C ASP A 154 6.99 -29.47 17.22
N HIS A 155 7.28 -29.77 15.96
CA HIS A 155 7.11 -31.11 15.38
C HIS A 155 8.31 -32.04 15.62
N VAL A 156 9.42 -31.54 16.18
CA VAL A 156 10.72 -32.29 16.24
C VAL A 156 11.24 -32.47 17.68
N GLY A 157 10.57 -31.93 18.69
CA GLY A 157 10.96 -32.08 20.11
C GLY A 157 12.19 -31.25 20.49
N SER A 158 12.48 -30.21 19.70
CA SER A 158 13.48 -29.21 20.07
C SER A 158 12.77 -28.22 20.98
N LYS A 159 13.07 -28.26 22.28
CA LYS A 159 12.48 -27.39 23.33
C LYS A 159 12.65 -25.87 23.12
N ALA A 160 13.09 -25.42 21.95
CA ALA A 160 13.03 -24.04 21.51
C ALA A 160 11.64 -23.73 20.95
N VAL A 161 10.62 -23.73 21.81
CA VAL A 161 9.34 -23.10 21.48
C VAL A 161 9.65 -21.61 21.34
N GLY A 162 9.46 -21.05 20.14
CA GLY A 162 9.73 -19.63 19.92
C GLY A 162 8.81 -18.77 20.79
N ASP A 163 9.39 -17.79 21.48
CA ASP A 163 8.63 -16.87 22.34
C ASP A 163 7.58 -16.11 21.52
N TYR A 164 6.53 -15.64 22.20
CA TYR A 164 5.45 -14.82 21.63
C TYR A 164 5.98 -13.66 20.76
N GLU A 165 7.02 -12.98 21.23
CA GLU A 165 7.66 -11.87 20.52
C GLU A 165 8.29 -12.33 19.19
N SER A 166 8.94 -13.50 19.19
CA SER A 166 9.54 -14.07 17.99
C SER A 166 8.48 -14.47 16.96
N PHE A 167 7.35 -15.02 17.43
CA PHE A 167 6.20 -15.33 16.59
C PHE A 167 5.61 -14.07 15.96
N SER A 168 5.36 -13.03 16.77
CA SER A 168 4.86 -11.73 16.32
C SER A 168 5.71 -11.12 15.21
N VAL A 169 7.03 -11.03 15.45
CA VAL A 169 7.98 -10.49 14.48
C VAL A 169 8.00 -11.33 13.19
N THR A 170 7.90 -12.66 13.28
CA THR A 170 7.88 -13.52 12.08
C THR A 170 6.64 -13.27 11.23
N VAL A 171 5.45 -13.20 11.86
CA VAL A 171 4.21 -12.84 11.14
C VAL A 171 4.35 -11.46 10.51
N ALA A 172 4.89 -10.48 11.25
CA ALA A 172 5.09 -9.11 10.78
C ALA A 172 6.00 -9.04 9.54
N VAL A 173 7.15 -9.73 9.58
CA VAL A 173 8.11 -9.79 8.46
C VAL A 173 7.47 -10.45 7.25
N SER A 174 6.79 -11.59 7.43
CA SER A 174 6.15 -12.33 6.33
C SER A 174 5.05 -11.52 5.65
N ALA A 175 4.21 -10.82 6.43
CA ALA A 175 3.14 -9.97 5.92
C ALA A 175 3.70 -8.74 5.19
N LEU A 176 4.73 -8.10 5.74
CA LEU A 176 5.41 -6.97 5.09
C LEU A 176 6.05 -7.40 3.77
N LEU A 177 6.81 -8.50 3.76
CA LEU A 177 7.47 -8.99 2.57
C LEU A 177 6.46 -9.37 1.48
N SER A 178 5.37 -10.06 1.85
CA SER A 178 4.29 -10.42 0.91
C SER A 178 3.69 -9.17 0.26
N VAL A 179 3.44 -8.11 1.04
CA VAL A 179 2.92 -6.84 0.51
C VAL A 179 3.93 -6.14 -0.40
N LEU A 180 5.21 -6.13 -0.03
CA LEU A 180 6.25 -5.52 -0.89
C LEU A 180 6.40 -6.27 -2.21
N VAL A 181 6.38 -7.60 -2.17
CA VAL A 181 6.43 -8.44 -3.37
C VAL A 181 5.21 -8.16 -4.26
N GLU A 182 4.01 -8.07 -3.71
CA GLU A 182 2.81 -7.72 -4.48
C GLU A 182 2.94 -6.35 -5.16
N ILE A 183 3.47 -5.34 -4.46
CA ILE A 183 3.70 -4.00 -5.03
C ILE A 183 4.72 -4.06 -6.18
N VAL A 184 5.81 -4.82 -6.01
CA VAL A 184 6.82 -5.05 -7.05
C VAL A 184 6.20 -5.72 -8.27
N LEU A 185 5.36 -6.74 -8.06
CA LEU A 185 4.70 -7.48 -9.14
C LEU A 185 3.65 -6.61 -9.87
N ASP A 186 2.96 -5.73 -9.17
CA ASP A 186 1.97 -4.85 -9.80
C ASP A 186 2.58 -3.69 -10.59
N THR A 187 3.80 -3.28 -10.23
CA THR A 187 4.49 -2.14 -10.87
C THR A 187 4.90 -2.51 -12.29
N LYS A 188 4.27 -1.89 -13.28
CA LYS A 188 4.59 -2.12 -14.70
C LYS A 188 5.68 -1.16 -15.19
N PHE A 189 5.71 0.06 -14.67
CA PHE A 189 6.65 1.08 -15.11
C PHE A 189 7.69 1.40 -14.03
N TRP A 190 8.87 0.78 -14.17
CA TRP A 190 9.97 0.96 -13.24
C TRP A 190 10.72 2.26 -13.49
N THR A 191 10.50 3.23 -12.61
CA THR A 191 11.32 4.44 -12.53
C THR A 191 12.40 4.30 -11.46
N VAL A 192 13.45 5.12 -11.55
CA VAL A 192 14.49 5.20 -10.50
C VAL A 192 13.87 5.54 -9.15
N LEU A 193 12.84 6.41 -9.13
CA LEU A 193 12.14 6.77 -7.90
C LEU A 193 11.32 5.59 -7.35
N SER A 194 10.61 4.82 -8.19
CA SER A 194 9.89 3.62 -7.75
C SER A 194 10.86 2.60 -7.12
N PHE A 195 12.00 2.37 -7.77
CA PHE A 195 13.05 1.49 -7.24
C PHE A 195 13.62 2.00 -5.90
N LEU A 196 13.90 3.30 -5.81
CA LEU A 196 14.37 3.93 -4.58
C LEU A 196 13.35 3.80 -3.44
N MET A 197 12.05 3.97 -3.71
CA MET A 197 11.01 3.87 -2.68
C MET A 197 10.86 2.43 -2.15
N VAL A 198 10.92 1.43 -3.02
CA VAL A 198 10.87 0.01 -2.62
C VAL A 198 12.11 -0.38 -1.81
N THR A 199 13.30 0.01 -2.26
CA THR A 199 14.55 -0.28 -1.55
C THR A 199 14.65 0.46 -0.23
N ALA A 200 14.23 1.74 -0.17
CA ALA A 200 14.18 2.51 1.06
C ALA A 200 13.24 1.88 2.09
N SER A 201 12.08 1.38 1.66
CA SER A 201 11.17 0.64 2.53
C SER A 201 11.85 -0.56 3.21
N LEU A 202 12.55 -1.39 2.43
CA LEU A 202 13.26 -2.56 2.94
C LEU A 202 14.40 -2.15 3.89
N LEU A 203 15.18 -1.13 3.52
CA LEU A 203 16.27 -0.62 4.34
C LEU A 203 15.76 -0.01 5.66
N PHE A 204 14.66 0.74 5.63
CA PHE A 204 14.05 1.28 6.84
C PHE A 204 13.56 0.15 7.74
N PHE A 205 12.90 -0.87 7.18
CA PHE A 205 12.50 -2.03 7.97
C PHE A 205 13.70 -2.71 8.64
N CYS A 206 14.75 -3.03 7.89
CA CYS A 206 15.96 -3.63 8.45
C CYS A 206 16.63 -2.75 9.51
N LEU A 207 16.71 -1.44 9.29
CA LEU A 207 17.29 -0.48 10.23
C LEU A 207 16.49 -0.43 11.53
N PHE A 208 15.17 -0.28 11.46
CA PHE A 208 14.33 -0.19 12.65
C PHE A 208 14.28 -1.52 13.40
N SER A 209 14.20 -2.66 12.71
CA SER A 209 14.30 -3.97 13.36
C SER A 209 15.64 -4.17 14.06
N PHE A 210 16.75 -3.75 13.45
CA PHE A 210 18.06 -3.79 14.10
C PHE A 210 18.12 -2.88 15.34
N LEU A 211 17.59 -1.67 15.25
CA LEU A 211 17.57 -0.72 16.35
C LEU A 211 16.75 -1.26 17.53
N THR A 212 15.54 -1.77 17.28
CA THR A 212 14.65 -2.27 18.34
C THR A 212 15.13 -3.59 18.94
N GLN A 213 15.75 -4.47 18.15
CA GLN A 213 16.27 -5.76 18.64
C GLN A 213 17.70 -5.67 19.18
N SER A 214 18.37 -4.51 19.11
CA SER A 214 19.70 -4.33 19.67
C SER A 214 19.66 -4.33 21.21
N ILE A 215 20.59 -5.07 21.81
CA ILE A 215 20.73 -5.22 23.28
C ILE A 215 20.96 -3.85 23.95
N ASP A 216 21.61 -2.91 23.24
CA ASP A 216 21.90 -1.58 23.75
C ASP A 216 20.64 -0.70 23.81
N ALA A 217 19.69 -0.83 22.88
CA ALA A 217 18.41 -0.11 22.94
C ALA A 217 17.56 -0.58 24.14
N PHE A 218 17.52 -1.89 24.38
CA PHE A 218 16.85 -2.48 25.55
C PHE A 218 17.42 -1.96 26.88
N ARG A 219 18.75 -1.71 26.94
CA ARG A 219 19.42 -1.17 28.14
C ARG A 219 19.15 0.32 28.38
N ILE A 220 18.92 1.10 27.32
CA ILE A 220 18.77 2.56 27.41
C ILE A 220 17.31 2.97 27.73
N ALA A 221 16.31 2.21 27.28
CA ALA A 221 14.91 2.54 27.49
C ALA A 221 14.00 1.32 27.75
N PRO A 222 14.15 0.61 28.88
CA PRO A 222 13.33 -0.56 29.20
C PRO A 222 11.82 -0.24 29.26
N ALA A 223 11.46 0.96 29.73
CA ALA A 223 10.06 1.38 29.88
C ALA A 223 9.28 1.59 28.55
N ILE A 224 9.98 1.69 27.40
CA ILE A 224 9.35 1.82 26.08
C ILE A 224 9.07 0.43 25.47
N GLN A 225 9.84 -0.58 25.91
CA GLN A 225 9.88 -1.91 25.31
C GLN A 225 9.23 -2.98 26.20
N GLU A 226 9.02 -2.68 27.49
CA GLU A 226 8.12 -3.45 28.33
C GLU A 226 6.67 -3.13 27.96
N SER A 227 5.97 -4.10 27.35
CA SER A 227 4.51 -4.15 27.40
C SER A 227 4.09 -4.07 28.88
N PRO A 228 3.00 -3.35 29.25
CA PRO A 228 2.62 -3.19 30.65
C PRO A 228 2.50 -4.57 31.31
N ALA A 229 3.44 -4.86 32.22
CA ALA A 229 3.39 -6.02 33.07
C ALA A 229 2.10 -5.91 33.89
N TRP A 230 1.17 -6.84 33.69
CA TRP A 230 -0.01 -6.91 34.55
C TRP A 230 0.37 -7.51 35.91
N PRO A 231 -0.25 -7.05 37.00
CA PRO A 231 -0.12 -7.63 38.34
C PRO A 231 -0.75 -9.03 38.46
#